data_AF-A0AAW2UP21-F1
#
_entry.id   AF-A0AAW2UP21-F1
#
_cell.length_a   1.000
_cell.length_b   1.000
_cell.length_c   1.000
_cell.angle_alpha   90.00
_cell.angle_beta   90.00
_cell.angle_gamma   90.00
#
_symmetry.space_group_name_H-M   'P 1'
#
loop_
_entity.id
_entity.type
_entity.pdbx_description
1 polymer ?
#
loop_
_entity_poly.entity_id
_entity_poly.type
_entity_poly.pdbx_seq_one_letter_code
_entity_poly.pdbx_strand_id
1 'polypeptide(L)'
;MTNATRGVEREIHTLQLEEKRLVAEIKRTAKTGNEAATKILARQLIRLRQQIANLQGSRAQMRGIATHTQAMSAQTSVAVGMKGASKAMAAMNKQMAPAKQAKVIQEFQKQSAQMDMTTEMMSDAIDDALDDDEAEDETEELTNQVLDEIGVDVASQLSAAPKGKIAGSKNTQDASSSSIDDLEKRLAALRNP
;
A
#
# COMPACT_ATOMS: atom_id res chain seq x y z
N MET A 1 28.69 17.91 7.18
CA MET A 1 28.58 17.72 5.71
C MET A 1 27.84 18.87 5.02
N THR A 2 26.66 19.27 5.51
CA THR A 2 25.88 20.40 4.95
C THR A 2 26.63 21.75 4.93
N ASN A 3 27.49 22.02 5.91
CA ASN A 3 28.30 23.25 5.93
C ASN A 3 29.38 23.24 4.84
N ALA A 4 29.95 22.09 4.52
CA ALA A 4 30.98 21.94 3.48
C ALA A 4 30.38 22.10 2.07
N THR A 5 29.19 21.53 1.81
CA THR A 5 28.49 21.72 0.53
C THR A 5 28.13 23.18 0.29
N ARG A 6 27.62 23.88 1.32
CA ARG A 6 27.31 25.32 1.25
C ARG A 6 28.55 26.20 1.13
N GLY A 7 29.72 25.73 1.59
CA GLY A 7 31.00 26.41 1.40
C GLY A 7 31.40 26.39 -0.08
N VAL A 8 31.40 25.20 -0.69
CA VAL A 8 31.72 25.02 -2.11
C VAL A 8 30.75 25.76 -3.03
N GLU A 9 29.45 25.79 -2.71
CA GLU A 9 28.48 26.56 -3.50
C GLU A 9 28.75 28.08 -3.47
N ARG A 10 29.14 28.61 -2.31
CA ARG A 10 29.55 30.02 -2.20
C ARG A 10 30.79 30.30 -3.02
N GLU A 11 31.78 29.42 -2.97
CA GLU A 11 33.02 29.57 -3.74
C GLU A 11 32.76 29.51 -5.26
N ILE A 12 31.92 28.58 -5.72
CA ILE A 12 31.48 28.52 -7.13
C ILE A 12 30.85 29.85 -7.56
N HIS A 13 29.96 30.41 -6.73
CA HIS A 13 29.30 31.67 -7.06
C HIS A 13 30.29 32.84 -7.13
N THR A 14 31.27 32.90 -6.21
CA THR A 14 32.33 33.91 -6.23
C THR A 14 33.17 33.81 -7.51
N LEU A 15 33.60 32.61 -7.89
CA LEU A 15 34.39 32.39 -9.11
C LEU A 15 33.58 32.69 -10.39
N GLN A 16 32.27 32.45 -10.40
CA GLN A 16 31.40 32.84 -11.52
C GLN A 16 31.26 34.37 -11.66
N LEU A 17 31.28 35.12 -10.55
CA LEU A 17 31.33 36.58 -10.60
C LEU A 17 32.68 37.08 -11.14
N GLU A 18 33.78 36.46 -10.72
CA GLU A 18 35.11 36.74 -11.27
C GLU A 18 35.19 36.41 -12.76
N GLU A 19 34.56 35.31 -13.20
CA GLU A 19 34.48 34.94 -14.62
C GLU A 19 33.83 36.06 -15.44
N LYS A 20 32.69 36.59 -14.96
CA LYS A 20 32.00 37.70 -15.63
C LYS A 20 32.87 38.96 -15.70
N ARG A 21 33.63 39.27 -14.64
CA ARG A 21 34.57 40.40 -14.63
C ARG A 21 35.70 40.19 -15.63
N LEU A 22 36.30 39.01 -15.64
CA LEU A 22 37.41 38.66 -16.54
C LEU A 22 36.96 38.70 -18.01
N VAL A 23 35.75 38.25 -18.32
CA VAL A 23 35.16 38.36 -19.67
C VAL A 23 34.99 39.82 -20.09
N ALA A 24 34.55 40.70 -19.19
CA ALA A 24 34.43 42.13 -19.48
C ALA A 24 35.81 42.77 -19.73
N GLU A 25 36.81 42.38 -18.96
CA GLU A 25 38.19 42.84 -19.12
C GLU A 25 38.81 42.38 -20.44
N ILE A 26 38.66 41.10 -20.81
CA ILE A 26 39.07 40.55 -22.11
C ILE A 26 38.44 41.34 -23.26
N LYS A 27 37.14 41.65 -23.17
CA LYS A 27 36.45 42.47 -24.19
C LYS A 27 37.04 43.88 -24.28
N ARG A 28 37.45 44.47 -23.17
CA ARG A 28 38.08 45.79 -23.14
C ARG A 28 39.48 45.76 -23.75
N THR A 29 40.33 44.80 -23.37
CA THR A 29 41.71 44.69 -23.89
C THR A 29 41.75 44.29 -25.36
N ALA A 30 40.77 43.50 -25.81
CA ALA A 30 40.61 43.15 -27.21
C ALA A 30 40.26 44.38 -28.07
N LYS A 31 39.37 45.27 -27.58
CA LYS A 31 39.02 46.52 -28.28
C LYS A 31 40.20 47.49 -28.40
N THR A 32 41.12 47.48 -27.44
CA THR A 32 42.33 48.32 -27.48
C THR A 32 43.46 47.72 -28.35
N GLY A 33 43.24 46.55 -28.98
CA GLY A 33 44.25 45.90 -29.82
C GLY A 33 45.44 45.29 -29.07
N ASN A 34 45.36 45.17 -27.74
CA ASN A 34 46.45 44.59 -26.95
C ASN A 34 46.33 43.06 -26.93
N GLU A 35 46.84 42.42 -27.98
CA GLU A 35 46.77 40.98 -28.17
C GLU A 35 47.48 40.18 -27.07
N ALA A 36 48.63 40.67 -26.59
CA ALA A 36 49.40 40.00 -25.55
C ALA A 36 48.62 39.93 -24.23
N ALA A 37 48.06 41.06 -23.78
CA ALA A 37 47.23 41.10 -22.58
C ALA A 37 45.96 40.25 -22.73
N THR A 38 45.31 40.34 -23.90
CA THR A 38 44.10 39.56 -24.19
C THR A 38 44.37 38.05 -24.15
N LYS A 39 45.51 37.59 -24.67
CA LYS A 39 45.93 36.18 -24.64
C LYS A 39 46.21 35.67 -23.23
N ILE A 40 46.80 36.50 -22.36
CA ILE A 40 47.04 36.16 -20.95
C ILE A 40 45.70 36.03 -20.21
N LEU A 41 44.81 37.02 -20.33
CA LEU A 41 43.50 37.01 -19.69
C LEU A 41 42.62 35.85 -20.20
N ALA A 42 42.68 35.52 -21.49
CA ALA A 42 41.98 34.37 -22.04
C ALA A 42 42.46 33.03 -21.44
N ARG A 43 43.78 32.86 -21.23
CA ARG A 43 44.31 31.68 -20.53
C ARG A 43 43.84 31.61 -19.08
N GLN A 44 43.76 32.76 -18.40
CA GLN A 44 43.22 32.85 -17.05
C GLN A 44 41.74 32.46 -17.00
N LEU A 45 40.95 32.86 -18.01
CA LEU A 45 39.53 32.49 -18.12
C LEU A 45 39.36 30.97 -18.24
N ILE A 46 40.19 30.31 -19.06
CA ILE A 46 40.14 28.86 -19.22
C ILE A 46 40.47 28.15 -17.90
N ARG A 47 41.51 28.61 -17.18
CA ARG A 47 41.87 28.06 -15.87
C ARG A 47 40.74 28.24 -14.85
N LEU A 48 40.12 29.43 -14.81
CA LEU A 48 39.00 29.73 -13.93
C LEU A 48 37.79 28.83 -14.23
N ARG A 49 37.46 28.62 -15.51
CA ARG A 49 36.39 27.69 -15.93
C ARG A 49 36.68 26.26 -15.51
N GLN A 50 37.93 25.80 -15.67
CA GLN A 50 38.33 24.47 -15.21
C GLN A 50 38.19 24.34 -13.69
N GLN A 51 38.55 25.38 -12.93
CA GLN A 51 38.38 25.39 -11.47
C GLN A 51 36.89 25.32 -11.08
N ILE A 52 36.02 26.08 -11.75
CA ILE A 52 34.56 26.02 -11.55
C ILE A 52 34.04 24.61 -11.85
N ALA A 53 34.45 24.00 -12.97
CA ALA A 53 34.04 22.64 -13.33
C ALA A 53 34.51 21.60 -12.30
N ASN A 54 35.74 21.71 -11.81
CA ASN A 54 36.27 20.83 -10.76
C ASN A 54 35.47 20.96 -9.45
N LEU A 55 35.14 22.19 -9.04
CA LEU A 55 34.32 22.44 -7.84
C LEU A 55 32.88 21.93 -8.01
N GLN A 56 32.29 22.05 -9.21
CA GLN A 56 30.98 21.48 -9.52
C GLN A 56 31.00 19.95 -9.45
N GLY A 57 32.06 19.30 -9.94
CA GLY A 57 32.28 17.86 -9.78
C GLY A 57 32.41 17.45 -8.32
N SER A 58 33.21 18.18 -7.54
CA SER A 58 33.35 17.97 -6.09
C SER A 58 32.02 18.16 -5.35
N ARG A 59 31.21 19.15 -5.74
CA ARG A 59 29.86 19.34 -5.19
C ARG A 59 28.97 18.12 -5.43
N ALA A 60 28.98 17.57 -6.64
CA ALA A 60 28.19 16.38 -6.97
C ALA A 60 28.63 15.17 -6.13
N GLN A 61 29.94 14.96 -5.99
CA GLN A 61 30.50 13.90 -5.15
C GLN A 61 30.11 14.06 -3.67
N MET A 62 30.25 15.27 -3.10
CA MET A 62 29.85 15.53 -1.72
C MET A 62 28.35 15.32 -1.49
N ARG A 63 27.50 15.69 -2.47
CA ARG A 63 26.06 15.42 -2.40
C ARG A 63 25.77 13.92 -2.38
N GLY A 64 26.46 13.15 -3.22
CA GLY A 64 26.40 11.68 -3.22
C GLY A 64 26.83 11.07 -1.89
N ILE A 65 27.95 11.53 -1.33
CA ILE A 65 28.42 11.08 0.00
C ILE A 65 27.40 11.44 1.08
N ALA A 66 26.85 12.65 1.08
CA ALA A 66 25.85 13.06 2.06
C ALA A 66 24.60 12.17 2.02
N THR A 67 24.11 11.83 0.83
CA THR A 67 22.99 10.88 0.67
C THR A 67 23.35 9.48 1.14
N HIS A 68 24.57 9.01 0.84
CA HIS A 68 25.04 7.70 1.30
C HIS A 68 25.18 7.65 2.82
N THR A 69 25.73 8.69 3.44
CA THR A 69 25.83 8.81 4.91
C THR A 69 24.44 8.86 5.55
N GLN A 70 23.47 9.55 4.95
CA GLN A 70 22.10 9.57 5.45
C GLN A 70 21.42 8.20 5.35
N ALA A 71 21.63 7.47 4.26
CA ALA A 71 21.16 6.10 4.13
C ALA A 71 21.82 5.19 5.19
N MET A 72 23.13 5.35 5.41
CA MET A 72 23.88 4.59 6.40
C MET A 72 23.41 4.86 7.85
N SER A 73 23.05 6.10 8.19
CA SER A 73 22.51 6.42 9.51
C SER A 73 21.10 5.84 9.73
N ALA A 74 20.26 5.86 8.68
CA ALA A 74 18.96 5.19 8.70
C ALA A 74 19.11 3.67 8.86
N GLN A 75 20.01 3.05 8.09
CA GLN A 75 20.33 1.62 8.19
C GLN A 75 20.81 1.25 9.59
N THR A 76 21.66 2.10 10.19
CA THR A 76 22.16 1.91 11.56
C THR A 76 21.01 1.97 12.58
N SER A 77 20.09 2.92 12.43
CA SER A 77 18.93 3.06 13.32
C SER A 77 18.00 1.85 13.23
N VAL A 78 17.76 1.35 12.01
CA VAL A 78 17.03 0.09 11.78
C VAL A 78 17.75 -1.08 12.43
N ALA A 79 19.08 -1.20 12.27
CA ALA A 79 19.86 -2.26 12.89
C ALA A 79 19.79 -2.24 14.43
N VAL A 80 19.79 -1.06 15.04
CA VAL A 80 19.59 -0.90 16.50
C VAL A 80 18.19 -1.35 16.91
N GLY A 81 17.15 -0.94 16.17
CA GLY A 81 15.78 -1.39 16.41
C GLY A 81 15.62 -2.90 16.27
N MET A 82 16.18 -3.48 15.21
CA MET A 82 16.22 -4.92 14.98
C MET A 82 16.97 -5.65 16.09
N LYS A 83 18.09 -5.12 16.60
CA LYS A 83 18.80 -5.71 17.74
C LYS A 83 17.92 -5.76 18.99
N GLY A 84 17.18 -4.69 19.26
CA GLY A 84 16.21 -4.64 20.36
C GLY A 84 15.07 -5.65 20.18
N ALA A 85 14.46 -5.67 19.00
CA ALA A 85 13.40 -6.60 18.63
C ALA A 85 13.86 -8.07 18.70
N SER A 86 15.05 -8.39 18.18
CA SER A 86 15.64 -9.73 18.27
C SER A 86 15.92 -10.15 19.71
N LYS A 87 16.36 -9.23 20.58
CA LYS A 87 16.52 -9.50 22.01
C LYS A 87 15.17 -9.78 22.68
N ALA A 88 14.13 -9.01 22.33
CA ALA A 88 12.76 -9.23 22.82
C ALA A 88 12.19 -10.57 22.33
N MET A 89 12.36 -10.88 21.04
CA MET A 89 11.99 -12.17 20.43
C MET A 89 12.71 -13.34 21.10
N ALA A 90 14.01 -13.21 21.38
CA ALA A 90 14.77 -14.24 22.09
C ALA A 90 14.26 -14.43 23.54
N ALA A 91 13.93 -13.35 24.23
CA ALA A 91 13.33 -13.42 25.56
C ALA A 91 11.92 -14.05 25.54
N MET A 92 11.11 -13.70 24.54
CA MET A 92 9.78 -14.29 24.31
C MET A 92 9.91 -15.79 24.02
N ASN A 93 10.82 -16.20 23.14
CA ASN A 93 11.07 -17.60 22.83
C ASN A 93 11.52 -18.40 24.06
N LYS A 94 12.29 -17.78 24.97
CA LYS A 94 12.69 -18.41 26.23
C LYS A 94 11.53 -18.59 27.21
N GLN A 95 10.56 -17.67 27.22
CA GLN A 95 9.37 -17.76 28.08
C GLN A 95 8.27 -18.65 27.50
N MET A 96 8.20 -18.71 26.17
CA MET A 96 7.35 -19.60 25.37
C MET A 96 8.00 -20.98 25.27
N ALA A 97 8.38 -21.56 26.41
CA ALA A 97 8.86 -22.94 26.45
C ALA A 97 7.68 -23.88 26.12
N PRO A 98 7.87 -24.93 25.29
CA PRO A 98 6.81 -25.84 24.87
C PRO A 98 6.07 -26.50 26.06
N ALA A 99 6.71 -26.59 27.22
CA ALA A 99 6.09 -27.08 28.46
C ALA A 99 4.92 -26.21 28.97
N LYS A 100 4.98 -24.88 28.82
CA LYS A 100 3.85 -24.00 29.22
C LYS A 100 2.70 -24.11 28.22
N GLN A 101 3.02 -24.29 26.94
CA GLN A 101 2.01 -24.41 25.89
C GLN A 101 1.30 -25.78 25.94
N ALA A 102 2.02 -26.85 26.26
CA ALA A 102 1.45 -28.16 26.56
C ALA A 102 0.51 -28.10 27.77
N LYS A 103 0.88 -27.38 28.84
CA LYS A 103 0.02 -27.21 30.02
C LYS A 103 -1.27 -26.44 29.68
N VAL A 104 -1.17 -25.36 28.89
CA VAL A 104 -2.36 -24.61 28.43
C VAL A 104 -3.26 -25.46 27.54
N ILE A 105 -2.69 -26.28 26.64
CA ILE A 105 -3.48 -27.22 25.81
C ILE A 105 -4.16 -28.28 26.67
N GLN A 106 -3.46 -28.83 27.66
CA GLN A 106 -4.03 -29.83 28.57
C GLN A 106 -5.16 -29.24 29.44
N GLU A 107 -4.98 -28.01 29.91
CA GLU A 107 -5.99 -27.30 30.72
C GLU A 107 -7.20 -26.91 29.86
N PHE A 108 -6.98 -26.51 28.61
CA PHE A 108 -8.04 -26.30 27.62
C PHE A 108 -8.80 -27.59 27.30
N GLN A 109 -8.10 -28.71 27.08
CA GLN A 109 -8.74 -30.01 26.85
C GLN A 109 -9.58 -30.45 28.06
N LYS A 110 -9.09 -30.25 29.28
CA LYS A 110 -9.83 -30.56 30.50
C LYS A 110 -11.07 -29.67 30.65
N GLN A 111 -10.96 -28.37 30.39
CA GLN A 111 -12.10 -27.46 30.45
C GLN A 111 -13.12 -27.72 29.35
N SER A 112 -12.66 -28.02 28.12
CA SER A 112 -13.54 -28.41 27.01
C SER A 112 -14.28 -29.71 27.33
N ALA A 113 -13.59 -30.75 27.81
CA ALA A 113 -14.24 -31.99 28.22
C ALA A 113 -15.21 -31.81 29.39
N GLN A 114 -14.90 -30.91 30.33
CA GLN A 114 -15.82 -30.56 31.40
C GLN A 114 -17.05 -29.83 30.86
N MET A 115 -16.87 -28.93 29.91
CA MET A 115 -17.96 -28.21 29.24
C MET A 115 -18.84 -29.16 28.42
N ASP A 116 -18.24 -30.11 27.71
CA ASP A 116 -18.94 -31.14 26.96
C ASP A 116 -19.77 -32.02 27.91
N MET A 117 -19.19 -32.48 29.03
CA MET A 117 -19.93 -33.21 30.08
C MET A 117 -21.08 -32.40 30.67
N THR A 118 -20.89 -31.09 30.93
CA THR A 118 -21.98 -30.24 31.44
C THR A 118 -23.05 -29.99 30.39
N THR A 119 -22.69 -29.98 29.12
CA THR A 119 -23.64 -29.86 28.01
C THR A 119 -24.42 -31.16 27.85
N GLU A 120 -23.77 -32.31 27.97
CA GLU A 120 -24.40 -33.63 27.94
C GLU A 120 -25.35 -33.80 29.14
N MET A 121 -24.91 -33.53 30.37
CA MET A 121 -25.80 -33.56 31.55
C MET A 121 -26.95 -32.54 31.46
N MET A 122 -26.72 -31.39 30.84
CA MET A 122 -27.78 -30.40 30.60
C MET A 122 -28.74 -30.87 29.51
N SER A 123 -28.24 -31.54 28.47
CA SER A 123 -29.07 -32.14 27.42
C SER A 123 -29.89 -33.29 27.98
N ASP A 124 -29.30 -34.18 28.78
CA ASP A 124 -29.99 -35.28 29.45
C ASP A 124 -31.07 -34.74 30.41
N ALA A 125 -30.77 -33.69 31.18
CA ALA A 125 -31.77 -33.06 32.06
C ALA A 125 -32.88 -32.31 31.30
N ILE A 126 -32.61 -31.88 30.07
CA ILE A 126 -33.63 -31.28 29.18
C ILE A 126 -34.47 -32.39 28.53
N ASP A 127 -33.85 -33.47 28.07
CA ASP A 127 -34.55 -34.66 27.54
C ASP A 127 -35.46 -35.26 28.60
N ASP A 128 -34.96 -35.50 29.82
CA ASP A 128 -35.72 -36.08 30.95
C ASP A 128 -36.85 -35.15 31.44
N ALA A 129 -36.76 -33.84 31.13
CA ALA A 129 -37.82 -32.86 31.40
C ALA A 129 -38.79 -32.66 30.22
N LEU A 130 -38.40 -33.08 29.01
CA LEU A 130 -39.22 -33.05 27.79
C LEU A 130 -39.92 -34.40 27.55
N ASP A 131 -39.47 -35.50 28.16
CA ASP A 131 -40.09 -36.84 28.18
C ASP A 131 -41.36 -36.90 29.06
N ASP A 132 -42.04 -35.76 29.25
CA ASP A 132 -43.38 -35.71 29.81
C ASP A 132 -44.35 -35.94 28.64
N ASP A 133 -44.99 -37.11 28.61
CA ASP A 133 -45.84 -37.65 27.53
C ASP A 133 -46.91 -36.66 26.99
N GLU A 134 -47.14 -35.52 27.65
CA GLU A 134 -48.10 -34.48 27.29
C GLU A 134 -47.53 -33.43 26.29
N ALA A 135 -46.20 -33.40 26.05
CA ALA A 135 -45.54 -32.43 25.15
C ALA A 135 -45.33 -32.90 23.70
N GLU A 136 -45.40 -34.22 23.43
CA GLU A 136 -45.24 -34.77 22.07
C GLU A 136 -46.42 -34.38 21.15
N ASP A 137 -47.65 -34.41 21.66
CA ASP A 137 -48.85 -34.07 20.86
C ASP A 137 -48.88 -32.57 20.45
N GLU A 138 -48.45 -31.65 21.32
CA GLU A 138 -48.36 -30.21 20.99
C GLU A 138 -47.19 -29.89 20.04
N THR A 139 -46.09 -30.64 20.11
CA THR A 139 -44.94 -30.43 19.21
C THR A 139 -45.21 -30.93 17.80
N GLU A 140 -45.99 -32.01 17.61
CA GLU A 140 -46.43 -32.44 16.28
C GLU A 140 -47.36 -31.41 15.61
N GLU A 141 -48.33 -30.82 16.35
CA GLU A 141 -49.20 -29.76 15.83
C GLU A 141 -48.42 -28.50 15.43
N LEU A 142 -47.49 -28.03 16.27
CA LEU A 142 -46.62 -26.89 15.97
C LEU A 142 -45.68 -27.17 14.79
N THR A 143 -45.16 -28.38 14.67
CA THR A 143 -44.28 -28.77 13.56
C THR A 143 -45.04 -28.77 12.24
N ASN A 144 -46.27 -29.31 12.22
CA ASN A 144 -47.15 -29.25 11.05
C ASN A 144 -47.49 -27.80 10.67
N GLN A 145 -47.77 -26.93 11.65
CA GLN A 145 -48.02 -25.50 11.41
C GLN A 145 -46.81 -24.79 10.79
N VAL A 146 -45.58 -25.09 11.26
CA VAL A 146 -44.35 -24.51 10.68
C VAL A 146 -44.05 -25.08 9.28
N LEU A 147 -44.32 -26.36 9.04
CA LEU A 147 -44.16 -26.97 7.72
C LEU A 147 -45.12 -26.38 6.68
N ASP A 148 -46.36 -26.08 7.09
CA ASP A 148 -47.33 -25.33 6.29
C ASP A 148 -46.86 -23.90 6.00
N GLU A 149 -46.30 -23.23 7.00
CA GLU A 149 -45.81 -21.85 6.88
C GLU A 149 -44.53 -21.73 6.03
N ILE A 150 -43.66 -22.76 6.04
CA ILE A 150 -42.48 -22.86 5.17
C ILE A 150 -42.86 -23.25 3.72
N GLY A 151 -44.09 -23.74 3.50
CA GLY A 151 -44.65 -23.95 2.17
C GLY A 151 -44.10 -25.19 1.45
N VAL A 152 -43.69 -26.22 2.19
CA VAL A 152 -43.18 -27.49 1.63
C VAL A 152 -44.22 -28.16 0.72
N ASP A 153 -45.52 -27.98 1.00
CA ASP A 153 -46.61 -28.54 0.19
C ASP A 153 -46.82 -27.79 -1.14
N VAL A 154 -46.60 -26.47 -1.17
CA VAL A 154 -46.72 -25.64 -2.40
C VAL A 154 -45.58 -25.92 -3.38
N ALA A 155 -44.39 -26.25 -2.88
CA ALA A 155 -43.25 -26.65 -3.71
C ALA A 155 -43.50 -27.97 -4.47
N SER A 156 -44.26 -28.89 -3.88
CA SER A 156 -44.63 -30.16 -4.53
C SER A 156 -45.59 -29.94 -5.71
N GLN A 157 -46.54 -29.02 -5.58
CA GLN A 157 -47.51 -28.69 -6.63
C GLN A 157 -46.93 -27.80 -7.74
N LEU A 158 -45.96 -26.93 -7.44
CA LEU A 158 -45.33 -26.04 -8.43
C LEU A 158 -44.30 -26.74 -9.33
N SER A 159 -43.78 -27.90 -8.93
CA SER A 159 -42.87 -28.71 -9.75
C SER A 159 -43.54 -29.36 -10.97
N ALA A 160 -44.89 -29.34 -11.06
CA ALA A 160 -45.64 -29.89 -12.19
C ALA A 160 -45.82 -28.91 -13.38
N ALA A 161 -45.31 -27.66 -13.29
CA ALA A 161 -45.39 -26.70 -14.39
C ALA A 161 -44.14 -26.79 -15.31
N PRO A 162 -44.28 -27.10 -16.62
CA PRO A 162 -43.13 -27.27 -17.50
C PRO A 162 -42.45 -25.93 -17.80
N LYS A 163 -41.23 -25.73 -17.27
CA LYS A 163 -40.38 -24.57 -17.58
C LYS A 163 -39.56 -24.81 -18.85
N GLY A 164 -40.02 -24.25 -19.97
CA GLY A 164 -39.27 -24.16 -21.22
C GLY A 164 -38.02 -23.29 -21.07
N LYS A 165 -36.88 -23.83 -21.52
CA LYS A 165 -35.52 -23.26 -21.40
C LYS A 165 -35.29 -22.08 -22.35
N ILE A 166 -34.57 -21.06 -21.87
CA ILE A 166 -33.60 -20.32 -22.69
C ILE A 166 -32.33 -20.06 -21.89
N ALA A 167 -31.21 -20.38 -22.53
CA ALA A 167 -29.89 -20.54 -21.96
C ALA A 167 -29.07 -19.24 -21.96
N GLY A 168 -28.05 -19.22 -21.11
CA GLY A 168 -27.13 -18.13 -20.86
C GLY A 168 -26.37 -17.62 -22.10
N SER A 169 -26.19 -16.30 -22.07
CA SER A 169 -25.03 -15.50 -22.47
C SER A 169 -23.98 -16.18 -23.38
N LYS A 170 -23.88 -15.64 -24.61
CA LYS A 170 -22.66 -15.72 -25.42
C LYS A 170 -22.31 -14.33 -25.96
N ASN A 171 -21.23 -13.80 -25.40
CA ASN A 171 -20.34 -12.72 -25.81
C ASN A 171 -20.32 -12.40 -27.33
N THR A 172 -20.60 -11.14 -27.70
CA THR A 172 -19.93 -10.27 -28.71
C THR A 172 -20.94 -9.25 -29.29
N GLN A 173 -20.64 -7.95 -29.20
CA GLN A 173 -20.87 -6.88 -30.19
C GLN A 173 -21.08 -5.49 -29.57
N ASP A 174 -20.26 -4.55 -30.04
CA ASP A 174 -20.59 -3.14 -30.36
C ASP A 174 -21.78 -2.51 -29.63
N ALA A 175 -21.51 -1.83 -28.52
CA ALA A 175 -22.50 -1.07 -27.76
C ALA A 175 -21.97 0.31 -27.34
N SER A 176 -21.40 1.08 -28.27
CA SER A 176 -20.98 2.47 -28.00
C SER A 176 -21.21 3.47 -29.15
N SER A 177 -21.84 3.07 -30.25
CA SER A 177 -22.17 3.97 -31.37
C SER A 177 -23.65 4.34 -31.47
N SER A 178 -24.58 3.51 -30.99
CA SER A 178 -26.03 3.76 -31.12
C SER A 178 -26.58 4.79 -30.13
N SER A 179 -25.99 4.90 -28.94
CA SER A 179 -26.45 5.83 -27.89
C SER A 179 -26.05 7.29 -28.16
N ILE A 180 -24.97 7.52 -28.91
CA ILE A 180 -24.50 8.87 -29.27
C ILE A 180 -25.33 9.44 -30.44
N ASP A 181 -25.69 8.62 -31.43
CA ASP A 181 -26.54 9.02 -32.56
C ASP A 181 -27.96 9.42 -32.14
N ASP A 182 -28.54 8.74 -31.14
CA ASP A 182 -29.87 9.08 -30.61
C ASP A 182 -29.86 10.40 -29.80
N LEU A 183 -28.73 10.72 -29.16
CA LEU A 183 -28.51 11.98 -28.43
C LEU A 183 -28.33 13.15 -29.40
N GLU A 184 -27.61 12.98 -30.52
CA GLU A 184 -27.46 14.01 -31.56
C GLU A 184 -28.79 14.32 -32.27
N LYS A 185 -29.61 13.29 -32.56
CA LYS A 185 -30.96 13.49 -33.12
C LYS A 185 -31.88 14.26 -32.17
N ARG A 186 -31.83 13.98 -30.86
CA ARG A 186 -32.59 14.72 -29.85
C ARG A 186 -32.11 16.16 -29.69
N LEU A 187 -30.82 16.42 -29.81
CA LEU A 187 -30.25 17.77 -29.75
C LEU A 187 -30.64 18.61 -30.98
N ALA A 188 -30.67 17.99 -32.17
CA ALA A 188 -31.09 18.64 -33.40
C ALA A 188 -32.58 19.03 -33.39
N ALA A 189 -33.45 18.18 -32.83
CA ALA A 189 -34.88 18.46 -32.68
C ALA A 189 -35.20 19.59 -31.69
N LEU A 190 -34.26 19.97 -30.82
CA LEU A 190 -34.39 21.10 -29.88
C LEU A 190 -33.75 22.40 -30.42
N ARG A 191 -33.00 22.34 -31.53
CA ARG A 191 -32.33 23.50 -32.13
C ARG A 191 -33.13 24.19 -33.24
N ASN A 192 -34.20 23.55 -33.71
CA ASN A 192 -35.18 24.13 -34.63
C ASN A 192 -36.58 24.00 -34.02
N PRO A 193 -37.21 25.07 -33.52
CA PRO A 193 -38.65 25.05 -33.24
C PRO A 193 -39.48 24.93 -34.52
#